data_AF-A0A5B6VSB9-F1
#
_entry.id   AF-A0A5B6VSB9-F1
#
_cell.length_a   1.000
_cell.length_b   1.000
_cell.length_c   1.000
_cell.angle_alpha   90.00
_cell.angle_beta   90.00
_cell.angle_gamma   90.00
#
_symmetry.space_group_name_H-M   'P 1'
#
loop_
_entity.id
_entity.type
_entity.pdbx_description
1 polymer ?
#
loop_
_entity_poly.entity_id
_entity_poly.type
_entity_poly.pdbx_seq_one_letter_code
_entity_poly.pdbx_strand_id
1 'polypeptide(L)'
;MAPIMMPMTDKPALRQSTFQYDGNSNWAFSTTGVFLDDDHLDDELAFDNRQVSISGDGAELYRNARLAPTSLTYYLFCLTNSTYTVKLHFAEIQFNNDQTYSSLGRRIFDVYIQYHSC
;
A
#
# COMPACT_ATOMS: atom_id res chain seq x y z
N MET A 1 -8.83 -3.24 -6.62
CA MET A 1 -7.87 -2.22 -6.15
C MET A 1 -7.70 -2.48 -4.67
N ALA A 2 -6.49 -2.83 -4.22
CA ALA A 2 -6.22 -3.22 -2.83
C ALA A 2 -5.80 -1.99 -2.01
N PRO A 3 -6.21 -1.85 -0.73
CA PRO A 3 -5.77 -0.80 0.18
C PRO A 3 -4.25 -0.76 0.40
N ILE A 4 -3.79 0.35 0.96
CA ILE A 4 -2.38 0.68 1.14
C ILE A 4 -2.01 0.48 2.61
N MET A 5 -0.84 -0.09 2.87
CA MET A 5 -0.33 -0.35 4.22
C MET A 5 1.09 0.20 4.39
N MET A 6 1.28 1.16 5.32
CA MET A 6 2.58 1.82 5.60
C MET A 6 2.94 1.78 7.09
N PRO A 7 3.99 1.07 7.55
CA PRO A 7 4.42 1.06 8.95
C PRO A 7 5.19 2.35 9.34
N MET A 8 5.39 2.55 10.64
CA MET A 8 6.28 3.60 11.17
C MET A 8 7.76 3.18 11.03
N THR A 9 8.61 4.09 10.58
CA THR A 9 10.06 3.87 10.46
C THR A 9 10.81 4.77 11.45
N ASP A 10 11.72 4.20 12.25
CA ASP A 10 12.62 4.99 13.13
C ASP A 10 14.09 4.50 13.09
N LYS A 11 14.56 4.03 11.93
CA LYS A 11 15.99 3.82 11.66
C LYS A 11 16.32 3.91 10.17
N PRO A 12 17.48 4.47 9.76
CA PRO A 12 17.85 4.58 8.37
C PRO A 12 18.27 3.22 7.80
N ALA A 13 17.41 2.60 6.99
CA ALA A 13 17.70 1.39 6.24
C ALA A 13 17.87 1.72 4.74
N LEU A 14 19.07 1.53 4.21
CA LEU A 14 19.40 1.76 2.80
C LEU A 14 19.22 0.46 2.01
N ARG A 15 17.98 0.12 1.59
CA ARG A 15 17.75 -0.84 0.49
C ARG A 15 17.22 -0.11 -0.75
N GLN A 16 17.45 -0.72 -1.90
CA GLN A 16 16.98 -0.26 -3.20
C GLN A 16 15.45 -0.37 -3.29
N SER A 17 14.80 0.58 -3.99
CA SER A 17 13.37 0.53 -4.31
C SER A 17 13.04 -0.67 -5.18
N THR A 18 11.90 -1.33 -4.93
CA THR A 18 11.37 -2.36 -5.84
C THR A 18 10.38 -1.71 -6.80
N PHE A 19 10.54 -1.97 -8.10
CA PHE A 19 9.63 -1.53 -9.16
C PHE A 19 9.03 -2.76 -9.84
N GLN A 20 7.70 -2.79 -9.94
CA GLN A 20 6.97 -3.88 -10.60
C GLN A 20 6.08 -3.30 -11.70
N TYR A 21 6.37 -3.73 -12.92
CA TYR A 21 5.60 -3.43 -14.11
C TYR A 21 4.71 -4.62 -14.46
N ASP A 22 3.43 -4.36 -14.67
CA ASP A 22 2.52 -5.37 -15.20
C ASP A 22 2.63 -5.37 -16.72
N GLY A 23 3.30 -6.38 -17.31
CA GLY A 23 3.46 -6.46 -18.76
C GLY A 23 2.15 -6.52 -19.55
N ASN A 24 1.04 -6.89 -18.90
CA ASN A 24 -0.27 -7.00 -19.52
C ASN A 24 -1.14 -5.74 -19.31
N SER A 25 -0.67 -4.77 -18.53
CA SER A 25 -1.41 -3.57 -18.19
C SER A 25 -0.52 -2.32 -18.27
N ASN A 26 -1.05 -1.17 -18.71
CA ASN A 26 -0.24 0.06 -18.83
C ASN A 26 -0.02 0.76 -17.48
N TRP A 27 0.39 0.03 -16.46
CA TRP A 27 0.67 0.59 -15.14
C TRP A 27 1.78 -0.18 -14.42
N ALA A 28 2.40 0.50 -13.46
CA ALA A 28 3.40 -0.06 -12.56
C ALA A 28 3.22 0.50 -11.16
N PHE A 29 3.98 -0.05 -10.22
CA PHE A 29 4.15 0.54 -8.92
C PHE A 29 5.57 0.38 -8.41
N SER A 30 5.97 1.30 -7.54
CA SER A 30 7.20 1.18 -6.77
C SER A 30 6.93 1.26 -5.28
N THR A 31 7.71 0.51 -4.53
CA THR A 31 7.74 0.53 -3.07
C THR A 31 9.16 0.82 -2.60
N THR A 32 9.28 1.56 -1.51
CA THR A 32 10.57 1.96 -0.93
C THR A 32 10.61 1.70 0.56
N GLY A 33 11.84 1.61 1.07
CA GLY A 33 12.14 1.39 2.48
C GLY A 33 12.26 -0.10 2.81
N VAL A 34 12.40 -0.41 4.10
CA VAL A 34 12.60 -1.76 4.63
C VAL A 34 11.75 -1.92 5.87
N PHE A 35 11.11 -3.09 6.05
CA PHE A 35 10.51 -3.44 7.33
C PHE A 35 11.63 -3.75 8.32
N LEU A 36 11.77 -2.91 9.34
CA LEU A 36 12.72 -3.17 10.41
C LEU A 36 11.99 -3.99 11.46
N ASP A 37 12.45 -5.23 11.73
CA ASP A 37 11.95 -6.20 12.73
C ASP A 37 11.23 -7.45 12.16
N ASP A 38 11.40 -7.81 10.89
CA ASP A 38 11.09 -9.17 10.43
C ASP A 38 12.35 -10.03 10.28
N ASP A 39 12.29 -11.28 10.74
CA ASP A 39 13.33 -12.29 10.48
C ASP A 39 13.26 -12.81 9.01
N HIS A 40 12.49 -12.13 8.15
CA HIS A 40 12.24 -12.53 6.77
C HIS A 40 13.21 -11.80 5.84
N LEU A 41 13.97 -12.57 5.05
CA LEU A 41 14.97 -12.02 4.11
C LEU A 41 14.33 -11.34 2.89
N ASP A 42 13.08 -11.71 2.60
CA ASP A 42 12.27 -11.19 1.50
C ASP A 42 11.19 -10.28 2.08
N ASP A 43 11.23 -8.99 1.73
CA ASP A 43 10.18 -8.04 2.08
C ASP A 43 8.88 -8.48 1.37
N GLU A 44 7.90 -8.98 2.14
CA GLU A 44 6.59 -9.33 1.58
C GLU A 44 5.90 -8.04 1.11
N LEU A 45 5.63 -7.94 -0.20
CA LEU A 45 5.04 -6.72 -0.80
C LEU A 45 3.50 -6.72 -0.78
N ALA A 46 2.91 -7.80 -0.28
CA ALA A 46 1.48 -7.98 -0.17
C ALA A 46 1.13 -8.45 1.24
N PHE A 47 -0.06 -8.09 1.70
CA PHE A 47 -0.61 -8.54 2.97
C PHE A 47 -2.03 -9.06 2.73
N ASP A 48 -2.38 -10.21 3.28
CA ASP A 48 -3.73 -10.80 3.22
C ASP A 48 -4.24 -10.99 4.66
N ASN A 49 -5.20 -10.14 5.08
CA ASN A 49 -5.86 -10.35 6.36
C ASN A 49 -7.03 -11.32 6.23
N ARG A 50 -6.73 -12.61 6.44
CA ARG A 50 -7.73 -13.68 6.44
C ARG A 50 -8.68 -13.66 7.64
N GLN A 51 -8.38 -12.88 8.69
CA GLN A 51 -9.19 -12.81 9.92
C GLN A 51 -10.23 -11.69 9.89
N VAL A 52 -10.09 -10.72 8.99
CA VAL A 52 -11.01 -9.59 8.86
C VAL A 52 -12.28 -10.03 8.13
N SER A 53 -13.37 -10.17 8.90
CA SER A 53 -14.71 -10.45 8.38
C SER A 53 -15.42 -9.13 8.05
N ILE A 54 -15.11 -8.55 6.89
CA ILE A 54 -15.85 -7.38 6.40
C ILE A 54 -17.13 -7.88 5.74
N SER A 55 -18.27 -7.36 6.18
CA SER A 55 -19.59 -7.65 5.61
C SER A 55 -20.04 -6.49 4.73
N GLY A 56 -20.67 -6.82 3.60
CA GLY A 56 -21.20 -5.85 2.63
C GLY A 56 -20.55 -5.91 1.24
N ASP A 57 -21.16 -5.22 0.28
CA ASP A 57 -20.66 -5.15 -1.10
C ASP A 57 -19.29 -4.47 -1.15
N GLY A 58 -18.31 -5.13 -1.79
CA GLY A 58 -16.94 -4.64 -1.92
C GLY A 58 -16.01 -4.99 -0.75
N ALA A 59 -16.44 -5.84 0.19
CA ALA A 59 -15.61 -6.34 1.29
C ALA A 59 -14.27 -6.96 0.82
N GLU A 60 -14.28 -7.65 -0.33
CA GLU A 60 -13.07 -8.25 -0.92
C GLU A 60 -11.98 -7.23 -1.24
N LEU A 61 -12.38 -5.98 -1.57
CA LEU A 61 -11.43 -4.92 -1.86
C LEU A 61 -10.59 -4.55 -0.64
N TYR A 62 -11.06 -4.83 0.58
CA TYR A 62 -10.41 -4.44 1.83
C TYR A 62 -9.74 -5.62 2.55
N ARG A 63 -9.53 -6.74 1.87
CA ARG A 63 -8.90 -7.94 2.44
C ARG A 63 -7.39 -7.94 2.30
N ASN A 64 -6.92 -7.49 1.14
CA ASN A 64 -5.50 -7.52 0.78
C ASN A 64 -4.95 -6.10 0.73
N ALA A 65 -3.68 -5.90 1.07
CA ALA A 65 -3.01 -4.62 0.91
C ALA A 65 -1.63 -4.77 0.28
N ARG A 66 -1.12 -3.69 -0.30
CA ARG A 66 0.30 -3.60 -0.66
C ARG A 66 1.09 -2.97 0.47
N LEU A 67 2.21 -3.60 0.77
CA LEU A 67 3.11 -3.23 1.85
C LEU A 67 4.18 -2.27 1.32
N ALA A 68 4.31 -1.12 1.96
CA ALA A 68 5.31 -0.11 1.62
C ALA A 68 5.86 0.57 2.88
N PRO A 69 7.10 0.26 3.29
CA PRO A 69 7.70 0.81 4.51
C PRO A 69 7.76 2.33 4.55
N THR A 70 8.13 2.98 3.44
CA THR A 70 8.30 4.44 3.40
C THR A 70 7.46 5.12 2.33
N SER A 71 7.40 4.59 1.12
CA SER A 71 6.56 5.18 0.07
C SER A 71 6.05 4.14 -0.92
N LEU A 72 4.83 4.37 -1.40
CA LEU A 72 4.18 3.60 -2.45
C LEU A 72 3.79 4.56 -3.57
N THR A 73 4.31 4.33 -4.78
CA THR A 73 3.97 5.13 -5.96
C THR A 73 3.32 4.25 -7.01
N TYR A 74 2.18 4.70 -7.55
CA TYR A 74 1.53 4.08 -8.70
C TYR A 74 1.79 4.91 -9.95
N TYR A 75 2.18 4.25 -11.03
CA TYR A 75 2.40 4.85 -12.33
C TYR A 75 1.34 4.31 -13.29
N LEU A 76 0.56 5.20 -13.89
CA LEU A 76 -0.29 4.86 -15.03
C LEU A 76 0.35 5.49 -16.26
N PHE A 77 0.71 4.66 -17.24
CA PHE A 77 1.45 5.09 -18.41
C PHE A 77 0.51 5.51 -19.54
N CYS A 78 0.86 6.63 -20.18
CA CYS A 78 0.23 7.13 -21.39
C CYS A 78 -1.30 7.10 -21.36
N LEU A 79 -1.86 7.61 -20.24
CA LEU A 79 -3.27 7.92 -20.15
C LEU A 79 -3.66 8.95 -21.22
N THR A 80 -4.82 8.76 -21.83
CA THR A 80 -5.37 9.70 -22.80
C THR A 80 -5.53 11.08 -22.16
N ASN A 81 -5.20 12.14 -22.89
CA ASN A 81 -5.33 13.50 -22.37
C ASN A 81 -6.82 13.86 -22.17
N SER A 82 -7.31 13.66 -20.95
CA SER A 82 -8.69 13.86 -20.54
C SER A 82 -8.76 14.11 -19.04
N THR A 83 -9.92 14.56 -18.56
CA THR A 83 -10.15 14.78 -17.13
C THR A 83 -10.45 13.46 -16.43
N TYR A 84 -9.65 13.12 -15.43
CA TYR A 84 -9.81 11.91 -14.61
C TYR A 84 -10.38 12.24 -13.23
N THR A 85 -11.35 11.45 -12.77
CA THR A 85 -11.79 11.46 -11.37
C THR A 85 -11.04 10.38 -10.60
N VAL A 86 -10.21 10.78 -9.64
CA VAL A 86 -9.48 9.84 -8.77
C VAL A 86 -10.26 9.63 -7.49
N LYS A 87 -10.68 8.38 -7.21
CA LYS A 87 -11.32 7.99 -5.95
C LYS A 87 -10.38 7.09 -5.18
N LEU A 88 -10.00 7.51 -3.98
CA LEU A 88 -9.12 6.74 -3.10
C LEU A 88 -9.94 6.17 -1.93
N HIS A 89 -9.76 4.89 -1.67
CA HIS A 89 -10.39 4.17 -0.57
C HIS A 89 -9.31 3.76 0.41
N PHE A 90 -9.50 4.06 1.69
CA PHE A 90 -8.57 3.73 2.76
C PHE A 90 -9.28 2.86 3.82
N ALA A 91 -8.58 1.86 4.30
CA ALA A 91 -9.01 1.01 5.42
C ALA A 91 -7.77 0.57 6.20
N GLU A 92 -7.84 0.61 7.53
CA GLU A 92 -6.86 -0.05 8.39
C GLU A 92 -7.29 -1.51 8.56
N ILE A 93 -6.39 -2.42 8.20
CA ILE A 93 -6.70 -3.86 8.14
C ILE A 93 -5.68 -4.70 8.92
N GLN A 94 -4.71 -4.11 9.62
CA GLN A 94 -3.75 -4.85 10.44
C GLN A 94 -3.98 -4.57 11.93
N PHE A 95 -4.24 -3.32 12.30
CA PHE A 95 -4.53 -2.94 13.66
C PHE A 95 -6.02 -3.11 13.95
N ASN A 96 -6.35 -4.13 14.74
CA ASN A 96 -7.71 -4.35 15.23
C ASN A 96 -7.92 -3.54 16.51
N ASN A 97 -9.10 -2.92 16.62
CA ASN A 97 -9.51 -2.17 17.81
C ASN A 97 -10.00 -3.10 18.92
N ASP A 98 -9.28 -4.20 19.18
CA ASP A 98 -9.61 -5.08 20.28
C ASP A 98 -9.42 -4.36 21.62
N GLN A 99 -10.29 -4.65 22.59
CA GLN A 99 -10.31 -4.00 23.91
C GLN A 99 -9.03 -4.23 24.74
N THR A 100 -8.12 -5.04 24.20
CA THR A 100 -6.79 -5.33 24.74
C THR A 100 -5.78 -4.20 24.48
N TYR A 101 -6.10 -3.19 23.66
CA TYR A 101 -5.19 -2.07 23.33
C TYR A 101 -3.81 -2.55 22.82
N SER A 102 -3.74 -3.77 22.28
CA SER A 102 -2.50 -4.44 21.92
C SER A 102 -1.82 -3.84 20.68
N SER A 103 -2.60 -3.18 19.80
CA SER A 103 -2.05 -2.52 18.61
C SER A 103 -1.94 -1.00 18.79
N LEU A 104 -0.79 -0.52 19.26
CA LEU A 104 -0.42 0.91 19.31
C LEU A 104 0.04 1.44 17.94
N GLY A 105 -0.63 1.01 16.88
CA GLY A 105 -0.27 1.38 15.52
C GLY A 105 -0.93 2.69 15.09
N ARG A 106 -0.13 3.70 14.74
CA ARG A 106 -0.61 4.92 14.07
C ARG A 106 0.04 4.98 12.68
N ARG A 107 -0.76 5.27 11.66
CA ARG A 107 -0.28 5.52 10.30
C ARG A 107 -0.64 6.95 9.93
N ILE A 108 0.36 7.73 9.59
CA ILE A 108 0.20 9.09 9.06
C ILE A 108 0.92 9.09 7.73
N PHE A 109 0.21 9.49 6.68
CA PHE A 109 0.77 9.55 5.33
C PHE A 109 0.17 10.72 4.57
N ASP A 110 0.95 11.21 3.62
CA ASP A 110 0.52 12.22 2.66
C ASP A 110 0.18 11.57 1.32
N VAL A 111 -0.74 12.17 0.58
CA VAL A 111 -1.14 11.72 -0.75
C VAL A 111 -0.81 12.79 -1.77
N TYR A 112 -0.01 12.41 -2.77
CA TYR A 112 0.35 13.27 -3.89
C TYR A 112 -0.16 12.65 -5.19
N ILE A 113 -0.85 13.45 -6.01
CA ILE A 113 -1.36 13.04 -7.32
C ILE A 113 -0.71 13.96 -8.36
N GLN A 114 -0.05 13.38 -9.35
CA GLN A 114 0.66 14.12 -10.40
C GLN A 114 0.26 13.61 -11.77
N TYR A 115 0.18 14.53 -12.73
CA TYR A 115 -0.03 14.23 -14.13
C TYR A 115 1.24 14.60 -14.91
N HIS A 116 1.74 13.65 -15.69
CA HIS A 116 2.81 13.86 -16.66
C HIS A 116 2.34 13.32 -17.99
N SER A 117 2.50 14.11 -19.06
CA SER A 117 2.22 13.66 -20.42
C SER A 117 3.31 12.67 -20.88
N CYS A 118 2.89 11.63 -21.60
CA CYS A 118 3.75 11.04 -22.62
C CYS A 118 3.83 12.05 -23.80
#